data_AF-A0A6P2FKL4-F1
#
_entry.id   AF-A0A6P2FKL4-F1
#
_cell.length_a   1.000
_cell.length_b   1.000
_cell.length_c   1.000
_cell.angle_alpha   90.00
_cell.angle_beta   90.00
_cell.angle_gamma   90.00
#
_symmetry.space_group_name_H-M   'P 1'
#
loop_
_entity.id
_entity.type
_entity.pdbx_description
1 polymer ?
#
loop_
_entity_poly.entity_id
_entity_poly.type
_entity_poly.pdbx_seq_one_letter_code
_entity_poly.pdbx_strand_id
1 'polypeptide(L)'
;MNHIRSILTLACLATLAAAAGAQGQAGSRPGVGITDIMRGGPRLAPVPAAPRAAPAPAAPTTQRSAEYIVALVNSEPITNTDVQSRVERLLKENAEAQRVPRAELTRVVLERLIAERTQLQAAKEAGIKVDELAIDQAEQTVARQNQISLTELRSRIASEGISVQTFRNDLRDQLLLTRLRDREIEAKVKISDVEVDQFLREQRNGGNAAVPSNINIAQVLVAVPENATEAQVAQLQQRAQGVAQRARAGEDFAKLAQEFSDSPDRANGGVLGMRSADRYPSLFVEATQSTAVNGIAGPIRSGAGFHVLKVLAKSQPGSADAVVTQTHVRHILLRNDPKRTTAQAVAQLAEFKERIQKGADFAGLARDNSQDASAKEGGDLGWSHPGQFVPEFEEAMNRLAPGQVSDPVVSRFGVHLIQVVARRDAKLSQAEQREAARAVLREKKLEEAYETWAQELRTRAYVEYREAPQQ
;
A
#
# COMPACT_ATOMS: atom_id res chain seq x y z
N MET A 1 22.39 -0.65 11.02
CA MET A 1 21.46 0.16 11.84
C MET A 1 21.15 1.45 11.11
N ASN A 2 20.09 1.44 10.30
CA ASN A 2 19.44 2.61 9.72
C ASN A 2 18.09 2.12 9.16
N HIS A 3 17.18 1.73 10.06
CA HIS A 3 15.82 1.30 9.69
C HIS A 3 14.81 1.87 10.68
N ILE A 4 14.85 3.19 10.88
CA ILE A 4 13.78 3.95 11.54
C ILE A 4 13.74 5.33 10.87
N ARG A 5 13.40 5.37 9.59
CA ARG A 5 13.25 6.64 8.84
C ARG A 5 12.06 6.52 7.91
N SER A 6 10.87 6.40 8.49
CA SER A 6 9.58 6.51 7.79
C SER A 6 8.48 6.51 8.84
N ILE A 7 8.22 7.66 9.46
CA ILE A 7 7.03 7.86 10.28
C ILE A 7 6.60 9.30 10.03
N LEU A 8 5.37 9.46 9.53
CA LEU A 8 4.69 10.71 9.18
C LEU A 8 4.90 11.20 7.75
N THR A 9 4.37 10.45 6.79
CA THR A 9 3.37 10.98 5.84
C THR A 9 2.81 9.84 4.99
N LEU A 10 1.49 9.64 5.03
CA LEU A 10 0.77 8.95 3.96
C LEU A 10 -0.45 9.78 3.56
N ALA A 11 -0.71 9.79 2.25
CA ALA A 11 -1.89 10.25 1.53
C ALA A 11 -2.08 11.77 1.34
N CYS A 12 -1.62 12.28 0.20
CA CYS A 12 -2.49 12.73 -0.91
C CYS A 12 -1.58 13.22 -2.05
N LEU A 13 -1.52 12.47 -3.14
CA LEU A 13 -0.80 12.82 -4.37
C LEU A 13 -1.76 12.53 -5.52
N ALA A 14 -2.58 13.52 -5.87
CA ALA A 14 -3.35 13.55 -7.11
C ALA A 14 -3.49 15.00 -7.61
N THR A 15 -3.17 15.20 -8.90
CA THR A 15 -3.34 16.39 -9.76
C THR A 15 -2.35 17.56 -9.50
N LEU A 16 -1.64 18.19 -10.46
CA LEU A 16 -1.85 18.71 -11.83
C LEU A 16 -0.47 18.72 -12.57
N ALA A 17 -0.27 18.85 -13.90
CA ALA A 17 -1.07 19.21 -15.07
C ALA A 17 -0.35 18.76 -16.38
N ALA A 18 -1.12 18.72 -17.47
CA ALA A 18 -0.65 18.67 -18.85
C ALA A 18 -0.38 20.09 -19.44
N ALA A 19 0.30 20.10 -20.59
CA ALA A 19 0.74 21.20 -21.47
C ALA A 19 2.12 21.79 -21.10
N ALA A 20 3.17 21.76 -21.92
CA ALA A 20 3.27 21.59 -23.38
C ALA A 20 4.67 21.05 -23.81
N GLY A 21 4.71 20.38 -24.97
CA GLY A 21 5.82 20.52 -25.93
C GLY A 21 7.04 19.59 -25.82
N ALA A 22 7.00 18.53 -26.63
CA ALA A 22 8.11 17.90 -27.37
C ALA A 22 9.14 16.99 -26.66
N GLN A 23 9.01 15.71 -27.03
CA GLN A 23 10.08 14.76 -27.42
C GLN A 23 10.91 14.03 -26.34
N GLY A 24 10.63 12.73 -26.23
CA GLY A 24 11.58 11.69 -25.77
C GLY A 24 11.20 11.03 -24.44
N GLN A 25 10.39 9.96 -24.45
CA GLN A 25 10.13 9.18 -23.23
C GLN A 25 10.22 7.68 -23.46
N ALA A 26 11.31 7.10 -22.94
CA ALA A 26 11.45 5.71 -22.59
C ALA A 26 10.87 5.51 -21.17
N GLY A 27 9.79 4.74 -21.08
CA GLY A 27 9.09 4.46 -19.82
C GLY A 27 9.72 3.29 -19.08
N SER A 28 10.26 3.56 -17.88
CA SER A 28 10.66 2.55 -16.90
C SER A 28 9.93 2.84 -15.59
N ARG A 29 8.91 2.02 -15.29
CA ARG A 29 8.31 1.92 -13.95
C ARG A 29 9.12 0.92 -13.12
N PRO A 30 9.50 1.24 -11.87
CA PRO A 30 9.89 0.21 -10.92
C PRO A 30 8.80 0.06 -9.86
N GLY A 31 8.02 -1.02 -9.97
CA GLY A 31 7.47 -1.68 -8.79
C GLY A 31 8.55 -2.59 -8.24
N VAL A 32 9.07 -2.30 -7.05
CA VAL A 32 9.97 -3.20 -6.33
C VAL A 32 9.37 -3.47 -4.96
N GLY A 33 8.79 -4.66 -4.85
CA GLY A 33 8.51 -5.32 -3.59
C GLY A 33 9.80 -5.68 -2.87
N ILE A 34 9.67 -5.68 -1.55
CA ILE A 34 10.66 -5.96 -0.54
C ILE A 34 11.02 -7.45 -0.62
N THR A 35 12.24 -7.79 -1.05
CA THR A 35 13.06 -8.97 -0.65
C THR A 35 14.17 -9.19 -1.67
N ASP A 36 15.39 -8.77 -1.35
CA ASP A 36 16.63 -9.54 -1.58
C ASP A 36 17.86 -8.70 -1.23
N ILE A 37 18.25 -8.68 0.04
CA ILE A 37 19.64 -8.40 0.42
C ILE A 37 20.03 -9.33 1.57
N MET A 38 20.51 -10.52 1.23
CA MET A 38 21.35 -11.36 2.08
C MET A 38 22.66 -11.61 1.34
N ARG A 39 23.75 -10.94 1.75
CA ARG A 39 25.09 -11.52 1.99
C ARG A 39 26.19 -10.45 2.01
N GLY A 40 27.06 -10.58 3.01
CA GLY A 40 28.47 -10.20 2.90
C GLY A 40 28.93 -9.08 3.84
N GLY A 41 29.53 -9.46 4.98
CA GLY A 41 30.47 -8.58 5.71
C GLY A 41 31.81 -8.41 4.95
N PRO A 42 32.86 -7.71 5.46
CA PRO A 42 33.28 -7.75 6.87
C PRO A 42 33.84 -6.44 7.51
N ARG A 43 33.92 -6.51 8.86
CA ARG A 43 34.94 -6.05 9.85
C ARG A 43 35.46 -4.59 9.92
N LEU A 44 35.46 -4.14 11.18
CA LEU A 44 35.96 -2.89 11.75
C LEU A 44 37.49 -2.88 11.91
N ALA A 45 38.08 -1.68 11.82
CA ALA A 45 39.39 -1.36 12.38
C ALA A 45 39.22 -0.38 13.58
N PRO A 46 40.06 -0.48 14.63
CA PRO A 46 39.97 0.36 15.82
C PRO A 46 40.50 1.78 15.57
N VAL A 47 39.91 2.74 16.31
CA VAL A 47 40.25 4.17 16.29
C VAL A 47 41.54 4.42 17.08
N PRO A 48 42.55 5.12 16.51
CA PRO A 48 43.64 5.70 17.30
C PRO A 48 43.24 7.07 17.89
N ALA A 49 43.76 7.33 19.10
CA ALA A 49 43.51 8.50 19.91
C ALA A 49 43.94 9.84 19.25
N ALA A 50 43.19 10.90 19.58
CA ALA A 50 43.39 12.25 19.09
C ALA A 50 44.59 12.97 19.74
N PRO A 51 45.37 13.76 18.97
CA PRO A 51 46.17 14.85 19.51
C PRO A 51 45.44 16.20 19.42
N ARG A 52 45.62 17.03 20.46
CA ARG A 52 45.20 18.44 20.54
C ARG A 52 45.88 19.28 19.45
N ALA A 53 45.11 20.13 18.77
CA ALA A 53 45.63 21.14 17.84
C ALA A 53 45.18 22.57 18.24
N ALA A 54 46.07 23.52 17.93
CA ALA A 54 46.07 24.96 18.20
C ALA A 54 44.87 25.77 17.64
N PRO A 55 44.69 27.06 18.05
CA PRO A 55 43.53 27.87 17.65
C PRO A 55 43.52 28.15 16.14
N ALA A 56 42.38 27.88 15.51
CA ALA A 56 42.12 28.12 14.10
C ALA A 56 41.80 29.61 13.82
N PRO A 57 42.12 30.13 12.62
CA PRO A 57 41.76 31.49 12.20
C PRO A 57 40.24 31.64 12.10
N ALA A 58 39.76 32.88 12.24
CA ALA A 58 38.35 33.24 12.18
C ALA A 58 37.67 32.61 10.94
N ALA A 59 36.63 31.82 11.20
CA ALA A 59 35.82 31.23 10.15
C ALA A 59 35.13 32.34 9.33
N PRO A 60 35.01 32.18 8.00
CA PRO A 60 34.16 33.06 7.20
C PRO A 60 32.74 32.99 7.75
N THR A 61 32.11 34.15 7.91
CA THR A 61 30.69 34.28 8.23
C THR A 61 29.88 33.52 7.18
N THR A 62 29.48 32.29 7.50
CA THR A 62 28.40 31.62 6.79
C THR A 62 27.20 32.54 6.90
N GLN A 63 26.75 33.08 5.77
CA GLN A 63 25.49 33.81 5.67
C GLN A 63 24.42 32.94 6.33
N ARG A 64 23.94 33.37 7.50
CA ARG A 64 22.67 32.87 8.05
C ARG A 64 21.66 33.15 6.95
N SER A 65 21.12 32.11 6.34
CA SER A 65 19.89 32.17 5.54
C SER A 65 18.89 32.96 6.38
N ALA A 66 18.67 34.22 6.02
CA ALA A 66 17.86 35.12 6.83
C ALA A 66 16.48 34.48 7.01
N GLU A 67 15.97 34.53 8.23
CA GLU A 67 14.59 34.16 8.52
C GLU A 67 13.70 35.24 7.90
N TYR A 68 12.99 34.91 6.83
CA TYR A 68 12.03 35.81 6.19
C TYR A 68 10.73 35.09 5.86
N ILE A 69 9.66 35.88 5.72
CA ILE A 69 8.33 35.41 5.38
C ILE A 69 8.28 35.24 3.86
N VAL A 70 7.94 34.03 3.39
CA VAL A 70 7.75 33.72 1.96
C VAL A 70 6.31 33.92 1.50
N ALA A 71 5.36 33.75 2.42
CA ALA A 71 3.94 33.99 2.17
C ALA A 71 3.23 34.35 3.47
N LEU A 72 2.21 35.20 3.39
CA LEU A 72 1.28 35.48 4.48
C LEU A 72 -0.09 34.92 4.08
N VAL A 73 -0.64 34.01 4.90
CA VAL A 73 -1.94 33.37 4.68
C VAL A 73 -2.93 33.90 5.70
N ASN A 74 -3.81 34.80 5.25
CA ASN A 74 -4.64 35.68 6.07
C ASN A 74 -3.75 36.49 7.03
N SER A 75 -3.59 36.02 8.27
CA SER A 75 -2.77 36.65 9.32
C SER A 75 -1.64 35.74 9.83
N GLU A 76 -1.47 34.54 9.26
CA GLU A 76 -0.41 33.60 9.65
C GLU A 76 0.73 33.58 8.62
N PRO A 77 1.98 33.90 9.03
CA PRO A 77 3.13 33.85 8.13
C PRO A 77 3.62 32.42 7.90
N ILE A 78 4.09 32.16 6.68
CA ILE A 78 4.90 31.00 6.31
C ILE A 78 6.32 31.51 6.09
N THR A 79 7.27 30.92 6.80
CA THR A 79 8.69 31.33 6.73
C THR A 79 9.47 30.51 5.71
N ASN A 80 10.59 31.04 5.23
CA ASN A 80 11.50 30.27 4.38
C ASN A 80 12.01 29.01 5.11
N THR A 81 12.21 29.07 6.42
CA THR A 81 12.64 27.92 7.24
C THR A 81 11.60 26.80 7.20
N ASP A 82 10.30 27.11 7.24
CA ASP A 82 9.22 26.12 7.14
C ASP A 82 9.27 25.39 5.80
N VAL A 83 9.41 26.15 4.70
CA VAL A 83 9.47 25.59 3.34
C VAL A 83 10.68 24.71 3.17
N GLN A 84 11.88 25.19 3.52
CA GLN A 84 13.11 24.42 3.35
C GLN A 84 13.11 23.16 4.20
N SER A 85 12.64 23.24 5.45
CA SER A 85 12.54 22.06 6.34
C SER A 85 11.64 20.98 5.74
N ARG A 86 10.53 21.37 5.10
CA ARG A 86 9.62 20.43 4.43
C ARG A 86 10.19 19.88 3.11
N VAL A 87 10.91 20.69 2.34
CA VAL A 87 11.64 20.22 1.13
C VAL A 87 12.71 19.20 1.51
N GLU A 88 13.51 19.46 2.54
CA GLU A 88 14.55 18.52 3.00
C GLU A 88 13.97 17.20 3.48
N ARG A 89 12.82 17.24 4.18
CA ARG A 89 12.09 16.04 4.58
C ARG A 89 11.64 15.24 3.36
N LEU A 90 11.02 15.91 2.39
CA LEU A 90 10.57 15.29 1.14
C LEU A 90 11.72 14.61 0.36
N LEU A 91 12.89 15.25 0.27
CA LEU A 91 14.07 14.70 -0.40
C LEU A 91 14.70 13.50 0.31
N LYS A 92 14.56 13.44 1.65
CA LYS A 92 15.02 12.29 2.45
C LYS A 92 14.08 11.09 2.33
N GLU A 93 12.79 11.35 2.22
CA GLU A 93 11.74 10.31 2.16
C GLU A 93 11.51 9.78 0.73
N ASN A 94 11.68 10.62 -0.28
CA ASN A 94 11.41 10.27 -1.66
C ASN A 94 12.67 10.43 -2.54
N ALA A 95 13.28 9.30 -2.91
CA ALA A 95 14.44 9.28 -3.81
C ALA A 95 14.11 9.84 -5.21
N GLU A 96 12.86 9.74 -5.67
CA GLU A 96 12.44 10.29 -6.96
C GLU A 96 12.30 11.82 -6.92
N ALA A 97 12.02 12.39 -5.75
CA ALA A 97 12.00 13.85 -5.58
C ALA A 97 13.37 14.48 -5.85
N GLN A 98 14.47 13.73 -5.73
CA GLN A 98 15.81 14.22 -6.07
C GLN A 98 15.99 14.52 -7.56
N ARG A 99 15.12 13.97 -8.43
CA ARG A 99 15.14 14.22 -9.88
C ARG A 99 14.41 15.53 -10.27
N VAL A 100 13.59 16.07 -9.38
CA VAL A 100 12.83 17.31 -9.62
C VAL A 100 13.72 18.52 -9.28
N PRO A 101 13.75 19.57 -10.12
CA PRO A 101 14.49 20.79 -9.81
C PRO A 101 14.07 21.38 -8.45
N ARG A 102 15.05 21.79 -7.64
CA ARG A 102 14.78 22.30 -6.29
C ARG A 102 13.77 23.47 -6.27
N ALA A 103 13.85 24.38 -7.22
CA ALA A 103 12.92 25.52 -7.30
C ALA A 103 11.46 25.07 -7.48
N GLU A 104 11.23 24.02 -8.27
CA GLU A 104 9.89 23.46 -8.46
C GLU A 104 9.40 22.76 -7.19
N LEU A 105 10.26 22.00 -6.51
CA LEU A 105 9.93 21.41 -5.21
C LEU A 105 9.58 22.47 -4.17
N THR A 106 10.35 23.55 -4.09
CA THR A 106 10.08 24.68 -3.19
C THR A 106 8.70 25.27 -3.46
N ARG A 107 8.32 25.47 -4.73
CA ARG A 107 7.00 25.98 -5.10
C ARG A 107 5.88 25.02 -4.69
N VAL A 108 6.03 23.73 -4.98
CA VAL A 108 5.03 22.70 -4.62
C VAL A 108 4.87 22.60 -3.10
N VAL A 109 5.97 22.63 -2.36
CA VAL A 109 5.96 22.60 -0.90
C VAL A 109 5.34 23.86 -0.31
N LEU A 110 5.62 25.04 -0.87
CA LEU A 110 5.01 26.30 -0.44
C LEU A 110 3.49 26.25 -0.61
N GLU A 111 2.98 25.83 -1.77
CA GLU A 111 1.53 25.68 -1.98
C GLU A 111 0.89 24.69 -1.00
N ARG A 112 1.58 23.57 -0.72
CA ARG A 112 1.11 22.62 0.29
C ARG A 112 1.03 23.22 1.68
N LEU A 113 2.04 24.01 2.08
CA LEU A 113 2.04 24.71 3.36
C LEU A 113 0.91 25.75 3.42
N ILE A 114 0.65 26.48 2.34
CA ILE A 114 -0.47 27.44 2.27
C ILE A 114 -1.81 26.72 2.46
N ALA A 115 -2.03 25.60 1.76
CA ALA A 115 -3.24 24.81 1.90
C ALA A 115 -3.41 24.27 3.34
N GLU A 116 -2.34 23.72 3.92
CA GLU A 116 -2.33 23.21 5.30
C GLU A 116 -2.65 24.31 6.32
N ARG A 117 -2.05 25.50 6.18
CA ARG A 117 -2.34 26.66 7.05
C ARG A 117 -3.79 27.10 6.94
N THR A 118 -4.33 27.11 5.73
CA THR A 118 -5.74 27.48 5.49
C THR A 118 -6.68 26.50 6.19
N GLN A 119 -6.40 25.20 6.11
CA GLN A 119 -7.21 24.17 6.78
C GLN A 119 -7.09 24.27 8.31
N LEU A 120 -5.90 24.49 8.85
CA LEU A 120 -5.72 24.68 10.30
C LEU A 120 -6.49 25.91 10.81
N GLN A 121 -6.53 26.99 10.05
CA GLN A 121 -7.34 28.16 10.37
C GLN A 121 -8.84 27.82 10.35
N ALA A 122 -9.31 27.11 9.33
CA ALA A 122 -10.71 26.65 9.27
C ALA A 122 -11.08 25.74 10.45
N ALA A 123 -10.16 24.89 10.92
CA ALA A 123 -10.37 24.08 12.14
C ALA A 123 -10.58 24.96 13.38
N LYS A 124 -9.74 25.99 13.54
CA LYS A 124 -9.84 26.96 14.65
C LYS A 124 -11.15 27.75 14.58
N GLU A 125 -11.54 28.24 13.41
CA GLU A 125 -12.78 28.98 13.18
C GLU A 125 -14.03 28.14 13.42
N ALA A 126 -14.00 26.86 13.03
CA ALA A 126 -15.06 25.90 13.32
C ALA A 126 -15.14 25.51 14.81
N GLY A 127 -14.25 26.05 15.65
CA GLY A 127 -14.20 25.77 17.09
C GLY A 127 -13.71 24.36 17.42
N ILE A 128 -13.01 23.70 16.51
CA ILE A 128 -12.44 22.37 16.73
C ILE A 128 -11.25 22.50 17.66
N LYS A 129 -11.27 21.76 18.76
CA LYS A 129 -10.21 21.75 19.77
C LYS A 129 -9.65 20.35 19.90
N VAL A 130 -8.38 20.25 20.29
CA VAL A 130 -7.70 19.00 20.65
C VAL A 130 -7.15 19.19 22.06
N ASP A 131 -7.63 18.38 23.00
CA ASP A 131 -7.15 18.39 24.39
C ASP A 131 -5.81 17.64 24.52
N GLU A 132 -5.12 17.86 25.65
CA GLU A 132 -3.83 17.23 25.91
C GLU A 132 -3.93 15.70 25.99
N LEU A 133 -5.06 15.16 26.45
CA LEU A 133 -5.28 13.72 26.55
C LEU A 133 -5.26 13.06 25.16
N ALA A 134 -5.89 13.68 24.16
CA ALA A 134 -5.88 13.20 22.79
C ALA A 134 -4.46 13.21 22.19
N ILE A 135 -3.64 14.21 22.54
CA ILE A 135 -2.23 14.29 22.11
C ILE A 135 -1.42 13.17 22.76
N ASP A 136 -1.61 12.94 24.07
CA ASP A 136 -0.93 11.86 24.78
C ASP A 136 -1.28 10.47 24.21
N GLN A 137 -2.55 10.26 23.86
CA GLN A 137 -3.02 9.04 23.19
C GLN A 137 -2.44 8.88 21.78
N ALA A 138 -2.30 9.98 21.03
CA ALA A 138 -1.65 9.97 19.73
C ALA A 138 -0.16 9.61 19.85
N GLU A 139 0.57 10.18 20.80
CA GLU A 139 1.97 9.81 21.07
C GLU A 139 2.12 8.31 21.38
N GLN A 140 1.25 7.78 22.25
CA GLN A 140 1.26 6.35 22.58
C GLN A 140 0.96 5.48 21.36
N THR A 141 0.08 5.94 20.48
CA THR A 141 -0.25 5.22 19.25
C THR A 141 0.93 5.20 18.29
N VAL A 142 1.63 6.31 18.12
CA VAL A 142 2.88 6.37 17.34
C VAL A 142 3.94 5.45 17.95
N ALA A 143 4.09 5.43 19.27
CA ALA A 143 5.05 4.54 19.95
C ALA A 143 4.73 3.06 19.69
N ARG A 144 3.45 2.66 19.82
CA ARG A 144 2.98 1.29 19.56
C ARG A 144 3.17 0.87 18.11
N GLN A 145 2.84 1.74 17.16
CA GLN A 145 3.04 1.48 15.72
C GLN A 145 4.51 1.23 15.40
N ASN A 146 5.42 1.87 16.13
CA ASN A 146 6.86 1.71 15.99
C ASN A 146 7.47 0.66 16.91
N GLN A 147 6.64 -0.08 17.66
CA GLN A 147 7.04 -1.14 18.58
C GLN A 147 8.09 -0.68 19.61
N ILE A 148 8.02 0.58 20.04
CA ILE A 148 8.93 1.18 21.03
C ILE A 148 8.16 1.76 22.21
N SER A 149 8.88 1.96 23.32
CA SER A 149 8.33 2.67 24.47
C SER A 149 8.16 4.17 24.18
N LEU A 150 7.26 4.83 24.91
CA LEU A 150 7.08 6.29 24.80
C LEU A 150 8.37 7.06 25.13
N THR A 151 9.11 6.60 26.14
CA THR A 151 10.40 7.19 26.54
C THR A 151 11.43 7.07 25.42
N GLU A 152 11.48 5.90 24.78
CA GLU A 152 12.39 5.67 23.65
C GLU A 152 11.99 6.49 22.43
N LEU A 153 10.70 6.61 22.13
CA LEU A 153 10.20 7.47 21.05
C LEU A 153 10.66 8.92 21.26
N ARG A 154 10.45 9.48 22.46
CA ARG A 154 10.87 10.85 22.80
C ARG A 154 12.39 11.03 22.69
N SER A 155 13.16 10.05 23.13
CA SER A 155 14.62 10.08 23.02
C SER A 155 15.11 10.05 21.56
N ARG A 156 14.46 9.26 20.70
CA ARG A 156 14.78 9.19 19.26
C ARG A 156 14.42 10.48 18.53
N ILE A 157 13.26 11.07 18.82
CA ILE A 157 12.86 12.36 18.24
C ILE A 157 13.87 13.45 18.63
N ALA A 158 14.31 13.45 19.89
CA ALA A 158 15.33 14.37 20.37
C ALA A 158 16.70 14.16 19.68
N SER A 159 17.10 12.91 19.40
CA SER A 159 18.37 12.63 18.71
C SER A 159 18.35 13.01 17.23
N GLU A 160 17.16 13.14 16.63
CA GLU A 160 16.96 13.67 15.28
C GLU A 160 16.91 15.21 15.24
N GLY A 161 17.10 15.87 16.38
CA GLY A 161 17.13 17.33 16.49
C GLY A 161 15.74 17.97 16.58
N ILE A 162 14.68 17.18 16.78
CA ILE A 162 13.31 17.69 16.95
C ILE A 162 12.98 17.72 18.45
N SER A 163 12.42 18.84 18.93
CA SER A 163 11.99 18.91 20.32
C SER A 163 10.70 18.12 20.54
N VAL A 164 10.52 17.53 21.74
CA VAL A 164 9.27 16.84 22.10
C VAL A 164 8.06 17.78 22.00
N GLN A 165 8.24 19.07 22.31
CA GLN A 165 7.16 20.05 22.19
C GLN A 165 6.78 20.32 20.73
N THR A 166 7.76 20.40 19.83
CA THR A 166 7.52 20.55 18.38
C THR A 166 6.73 19.34 17.87
N PHE A 167 7.16 18.13 18.22
CA PHE A 167 6.44 16.91 17.86
C PHE A 167 5.00 16.89 18.38
N ARG A 168 4.76 17.32 19.62
CA ARG A 168 3.40 17.44 20.18
C ARG A 168 2.54 18.44 19.42
N ASN A 169 3.13 19.55 19.00
CA ASN A 169 2.43 20.56 18.21
C ASN A 169 2.07 20.01 16.82
N ASP A 170 2.98 19.30 16.16
CA ASP A 170 2.72 18.63 14.88
C ASP A 170 1.58 17.61 15.01
N LEU A 171 1.56 16.81 16.10
CA LEU A 171 0.46 15.88 16.39
C LEU A 171 -0.87 16.61 16.63
N ARG A 172 -0.85 17.74 17.35
CA ARG A 172 -2.04 18.55 17.58
C ARG A 172 -2.63 19.04 16.25
N ASP A 173 -1.78 19.54 15.35
CA ASP A 173 -2.19 20.04 14.04
C ASP A 173 -2.77 18.91 13.17
N GLN A 174 -2.14 17.73 13.17
CA GLN A 174 -2.67 16.56 12.47
C GLN A 174 -4.03 16.10 12.99
N LEU A 175 -4.21 16.09 14.32
CA LEU A 175 -5.49 15.75 14.95
C LEU A 175 -6.56 16.79 14.63
N LEU A 176 -6.21 18.08 14.59
CA LEU A 176 -7.12 19.16 14.18
C LEU A 176 -7.59 18.96 12.73
N LEU A 177 -6.66 18.71 11.80
CA LEU A 177 -6.98 18.47 10.39
C LEU A 177 -7.85 17.23 10.20
N THR A 178 -7.55 16.15 10.93
CA THR A 178 -8.37 14.92 10.90
C THR A 178 -9.79 15.21 11.35
N ARG A 179 -9.97 15.83 12.52
CA ARG A 179 -11.30 16.19 13.05
C ARG A 179 -12.05 17.15 12.13
N LEU A 180 -11.33 18.08 11.49
CA LEU A 180 -11.92 19.00 10.52
C LEU A 180 -12.46 18.25 9.30
N ARG A 181 -11.67 17.34 8.71
CA ARG A 181 -12.10 16.53 7.57
C ARG A 181 -13.32 15.69 7.92
N ASP A 182 -13.29 15.00 9.06
CA ASP A 182 -14.39 14.11 9.49
C ASP A 182 -15.69 14.92 9.68
N ARG A 183 -15.60 16.14 10.22
CA ARG A 183 -16.75 17.04 10.42
C ARG A 183 -17.26 17.69 9.14
N GLU A 184 -16.37 18.21 8.31
CA GLU A 184 -16.75 19.03 7.16
C GLU A 184 -17.06 18.20 5.91
N ILE A 185 -16.45 17.02 5.79
CA ILE A 185 -16.56 16.14 4.63
C ILE A 185 -17.34 14.88 5.00
N GLU A 186 -16.82 14.06 5.90
CA GLU A 186 -17.35 12.72 6.15
C GLU A 186 -18.79 12.75 6.66
N ALA A 187 -19.12 13.67 7.58
CA ALA A 187 -20.48 13.84 8.07
C ALA A 187 -21.50 14.28 7.01
N LYS A 188 -21.05 14.87 5.89
CA LYS A 188 -21.92 15.37 4.81
C LYS A 188 -22.05 14.38 3.64
N VAL A 189 -21.09 13.48 3.46
CA VAL A 189 -21.11 12.49 2.37
C VAL A 189 -22.10 11.37 2.69
N LYS A 190 -23.17 11.29 1.88
CA LYS A 190 -24.14 10.19 1.92
C LYS A 190 -24.11 9.42 0.60
N ILE A 191 -24.18 8.10 0.71
CA ILE A 191 -24.29 7.18 -0.43
C ILE A 191 -25.71 6.65 -0.47
N SER A 192 -26.43 6.96 -1.54
CA SER A 192 -27.78 6.44 -1.76
C SER A 192 -27.75 5.05 -2.38
N ASP A 193 -28.82 4.27 -2.18
CA ASP A 193 -28.93 2.94 -2.81
C ASP A 193 -28.97 3.03 -4.34
N VAL A 194 -29.52 4.11 -4.90
CA VAL A 194 -29.56 4.36 -6.35
C VAL A 194 -28.15 4.49 -6.93
N GLU A 195 -27.24 5.13 -6.20
CA GLU A 195 -25.83 5.27 -6.61
C GLU A 195 -25.09 3.94 -6.52
N VAL A 196 -25.37 3.13 -5.49
CA VAL A 196 -24.84 1.77 -5.40
C VAL A 196 -25.34 0.92 -6.58
N ASP A 197 -26.62 1.02 -6.92
CA ASP A 197 -27.21 0.32 -8.07
C ASP A 197 -26.63 0.79 -9.40
N GLN A 198 -26.41 2.10 -9.56
CA GLN A 198 -25.76 2.65 -10.73
C GLN A 198 -24.32 2.18 -10.84
N PHE A 199 -23.53 2.24 -9.77
CA PHE A 199 -22.15 1.77 -9.75
C PHE A 199 -22.05 0.28 -10.06
N LEU A 200 -22.90 -0.56 -9.45
CA LEU A 200 -22.93 -1.99 -9.75
C LEU A 200 -23.36 -2.25 -11.20
N ARG A 201 -24.27 -1.45 -11.76
CA ARG A 201 -24.66 -1.53 -13.18
C ARG A 201 -23.54 -1.07 -14.09
N GLU A 202 -22.86 0.03 -13.82
CA GLU A 202 -21.71 0.54 -14.57
C GLU A 202 -20.52 -0.41 -14.49
N GLN A 203 -20.34 -1.08 -13.36
CA GLN A 203 -19.32 -2.11 -13.20
C GLN A 203 -19.67 -3.39 -13.98
N ARG A 204 -20.96 -3.70 -14.14
CA ARG A 204 -21.45 -4.83 -14.97
C ARG A 204 -21.48 -4.48 -16.47
N ASN A 205 -21.85 -3.25 -16.80
CA ASN A 205 -22.11 -2.77 -18.16
C ASN A 205 -20.93 -1.98 -18.75
N GLY A 206 -19.90 -1.70 -17.93
CA GLY A 206 -18.66 -1.02 -18.28
C GLY A 206 -17.79 -1.90 -19.18
N GLY A 207 -18.30 -2.16 -20.38
CA GLY A 207 -17.62 -2.73 -21.53
C GLY A 207 -16.53 -1.82 -22.12
N ASN A 208 -16.08 -0.79 -21.39
CA ASN A 208 -14.78 -0.20 -21.66
C ASN A 208 -13.73 -1.01 -20.92
N ALA A 209 -13.10 -1.86 -21.70
CA ALA A 209 -11.95 -2.68 -21.42
C ALA A 209 -10.81 -1.90 -20.70
N ALA A 210 -10.97 -1.64 -19.41
CA ALA A 210 -9.87 -1.28 -18.53
C ALA A 210 -9.29 -2.60 -18.03
N VAL A 211 -8.18 -2.98 -18.66
CA VAL A 211 -7.17 -3.95 -18.22
C VAL A 211 -7.59 -4.76 -16.98
N PRO A 212 -7.91 -6.07 -17.10
CA PRO A 212 -8.19 -6.89 -15.92
C PRO A 212 -7.06 -6.71 -14.90
N SER A 213 -7.40 -6.32 -13.68
CA SER A 213 -6.38 -5.88 -12.72
C SER A 213 -5.45 -7.01 -12.32
N ASN A 214 -5.86 -8.28 -12.46
CA ASN A 214 -4.94 -9.42 -12.53
C ASN A 214 -5.31 -10.41 -13.64
N ILE A 215 -4.30 -11.00 -14.27
CA ILE A 215 -4.44 -12.07 -15.26
C ILE A 215 -3.49 -13.21 -14.89
N ASN A 216 -4.01 -14.43 -14.93
CA ASN A 216 -3.20 -15.64 -14.97
C ASN A 216 -3.15 -16.14 -16.42
N ILE A 217 -1.96 -16.21 -17.00
CA ILE A 217 -1.75 -16.70 -18.36
C ILE A 217 -0.71 -17.83 -18.36
N ALA A 218 -0.84 -18.72 -19.34
CA ALA A 218 0.25 -19.59 -19.75
C ALA A 218 0.78 -19.14 -21.12
N GLN A 219 2.08 -19.34 -21.37
CA GLN A 219 2.71 -18.98 -22.63
C GLN A 219 3.42 -20.17 -23.30
N VAL A 220 3.47 -20.11 -24.63
CA VAL A 220 4.45 -20.83 -25.46
C VAL A 220 5.25 -19.78 -26.22
N LEU A 221 6.54 -19.71 -25.95
CA LEU A 221 7.49 -18.86 -26.67
C LEU A 221 8.20 -19.70 -27.72
N VAL A 222 8.09 -19.31 -28.99
CA VAL A 222 8.98 -19.76 -30.05
C VAL A 222 10.05 -18.68 -30.24
N ALA A 223 11.25 -18.94 -29.74
CA ALA A 223 12.33 -17.96 -29.72
C ALA A 223 12.84 -17.66 -31.13
N VAL A 224 13.09 -16.37 -31.41
CA VAL A 224 13.68 -15.92 -32.68
C VAL A 224 15.06 -15.34 -32.38
N PRO A 225 16.15 -15.96 -32.85
CA PRO A 225 17.50 -15.40 -32.72
C PRO A 225 17.62 -14.01 -33.36
N GLU A 226 18.42 -13.12 -32.77
CA GLU A 226 18.61 -11.75 -33.27
C GLU A 226 19.17 -11.69 -34.70
N ASN A 227 19.90 -12.73 -35.11
CA ASN A 227 20.49 -12.89 -36.44
C ASN A 227 19.68 -13.81 -37.37
N ALA A 228 18.43 -14.13 -37.04
CA ALA A 228 17.60 -15.01 -37.86
C ALA A 228 17.31 -14.39 -39.24
N THR A 229 17.51 -15.17 -40.30
CA THR A 229 17.11 -14.81 -41.66
C THR A 229 15.59 -14.76 -41.80
N GLU A 230 15.08 -14.03 -42.78
CA GLU A 230 13.63 -13.95 -43.03
C GLU A 230 12.98 -15.32 -43.24
N ALA A 231 13.67 -16.25 -43.92
CA ALA A 231 13.22 -17.62 -44.10
C ALA A 231 13.09 -18.38 -42.77
N GLN A 232 14.05 -18.19 -41.84
CA GLN A 232 13.99 -18.79 -40.51
C GLN A 232 12.88 -18.16 -39.66
N VAL A 233 12.68 -16.84 -39.75
CA VAL A 233 11.59 -16.15 -39.07
C VAL A 233 10.23 -16.66 -39.56
N ALA A 234 10.05 -16.87 -40.86
CA ALA A 234 8.83 -17.41 -41.44
C ALA A 234 8.54 -18.84 -40.97
N GLN A 235 9.56 -19.70 -40.87
CA GLN A 235 9.42 -21.05 -40.32
C GLN A 235 9.02 -21.04 -38.84
N LEU A 236 9.66 -20.20 -38.03
CA LEU A 236 9.33 -20.06 -36.60
C LEU A 236 7.91 -19.48 -36.40
N GLN A 237 7.48 -18.58 -37.27
CA GLN A 237 6.12 -18.07 -37.30
C GLN A 237 5.11 -19.19 -37.61
N GLN A 238 5.37 -20.01 -38.64
CA GLN A 238 4.51 -21.15 -38.98
C GLN A 238 4.43 -22.17 -37.82
N ARG A 239 5.54 -22.42 -37.13
CA ARG A 239 5.55 -23.26 -35.92
C ARG A 239 4.65 -22.67 -34.84
N ALA A 240 4.76 -21.37 -34.54
CA ALA A 240 3.91 -20.70 -33.56
C ALA A 240 2.42 -20.70 -33.97
N GLN A 241 2.12 -20.55 -35.25
CA GLN A 241 0.76 -20.66 -35.80
C GLN A 241 0.20 -22.08 -35.61
N GLY A 242 1.00 -23.11 -35.89
CA GLY A 242 0.61 -24.51 -35.67
C GLY A 242 0.29 -24.80 -34.21
N VAL A 243 1.10 -24.30 -33.27
CA VAL A 243 0.83 -24.41 -31.82
C VAL A 243 -0.48 -23.70 -31.47
N ALA A 244 -0.72 -22.49 -31.96
CA ALA A 244 -1.94 -21.75 -31.68
C ALA A 244 -3.19 -22.46 -32.23
N GLN A 245 -3.11 -23.09 -33.40
CA GLN A 245 -4.20 -23.87 -33.98
C GLN A 245 -4.51 -25.12 -33.14
N ARG A 246 -3.49 -25.89 -32.75
CA ARG A 246 -3.63 -27.06 -31.87
C ARG A 246 -4.23 -26.69 -30.51
N ALA A 247 -3.75 -25.59 -29.92
CA ALA A 247 -4.27 -25.07 -28.67
C ALA A 247 -5.75 -24.66 -28.78
N ARG A 248 -6.15 -24.01 -29.90
CA ARG A 248 -7.56 -23.66 -30.16
C ARG A 248 -8.43 -24.88 -30.43
N ALA A 249 -7.88 -25.95 -30.98
CA ALA A 249 -8.56 -27.22 -31.19
C ALA A 249 -8.78 -28.01 -29.90
N GLY A 250 -8.32 -27.50 -28.74
CA GLY A 250 -8.57 -28.08 -27.43
C GLY A 250 -7.47 -29.01 -26.94
N GLU A 251 -6.32 -29.06 -27.61
CA GLU A 251 -5.17 -29.80 -27.12
C GLU A 251 -4.64 -29.22 -25.79
N ASP A 252 -4.08 -30.09 -24.95
CA ASP A 252 -3.52 -29.70 -23.66
C ASP A 252 -2.37 -28.70 -23.83
N PHE A 253 -2.62 -27.47 -23.40
CA PHE A 253 -1.68 -26.37 -23.51
C PHE A 253 -0.39 -26.61 -22.72
N ALA A 254 -0.44 -27.34 -21.60
CA ALA A 254 0.75 -27.64 -20.82
C ALA A 254 1.70 -28.57 -21.60
N LYS A 255 1.15 -29.53 -22.36
CA LYS A 255 1.94 -30.39 -23.25
C LYS A 255 2.54 -29.60 -24.41
N LEU A 256 1.74 -28.73 -25.03
CA LEU A 256 2.22 -27.84 -26.09
C LEU A 256 3.34 -26.92 -25.60
N ALA A 257 3.25 -26.39 -24.38
CA ALA A 257 4.31 -25.59 -23.77
C ALA A 257 5.56 -26.43 -23.49
N GLN A 258 5.40 -27.63 -22.94
CA GLN A 258 6.52 -28.55 -22.70
C GLN A 258 7.25 -28.96 -23.98
N GLU A 259 6.53 -29.17 -25.09
CA GLU A 259 7.09 -29.66 -26.35
C GLU A 259 7.65 -28.52 -27.22
N PHE A 260 6.95 -27.38 -27.28
CA PHE A 260 7.22 -26.33 -28.26
C PHE A 260 7.75 -25.02 -27.69
N SER A 261 7.71 -24.81 -26.37
CA SER A 261 8.19 -23.57 -25.77
C SER A 261 9.69 -23.58 -25.52
N ASP A 262 10.34 -22.47 -25.86
CA ASP A 262 11.74 -22.16 -25.58
C ASP A 262 11.89 -21.35 -24.27
N SER A 263 10.78 -21.03 -23.58
CA SER A 263 10.78 -20.32 -22.29
C SER A 263 11.05 -21.25 -21.09
N PRO A 264 11.66 -20.75 -19.99
CA PRO A 264 11.89 -21.55 -18.78
C PRO A 264 10.60 -22.07 -18.11
N ASP A 265 9.49 -21.33 -18.23
CA ASP A 265 8.18 -21.74 -17.70
C ASP A 265 7.59 -22.99 -18.38
N ARG A 266 8.20 -23.50 -19.47
CA ARG A 266 7.82 -24.78 -20.09
C ARG A 266 7.77 -25.94 -19.10
N ALA A 267 8.64 -25.95 -18.09
CA ALA A 267 8.66 -26.98 -17.05
C ALA A 267 7.35 -27.04 -16.25
N ASN A 268 6.66 -25.90 -16.14
CA ASN A 268 5.39 -25.75 -15.43
C ASN A 268 4.21 -25.57 -16.40
N GLY A 269 4.28 -26.17 -17.59
CA GLY A 269 3.22 -26.08 -18.60
C GLY A 269 3.00 -24.67 -19.16
N GLY A 270 4.02 -23.82 -19.08
CA GLY A 270 3.99 -22.43 -19.55
C GLY A 270 3.32 -21.45 -18.58
N VAL A 271 2.88 -21.88 -17.40
CA VAL A 271 2.08 -21.07 -16.47
C VAL A 271 2.93 -19.98 -15.80
N LEU A 272 2.50 -18.73 -15.91
CA LEU A 272 3.16 -17.57 -15.29
C LEU A 272 2.60 -17.20 -13.92
N GLY A 273 1.41 -17.69 -13.58
CA GLY A 273 0.71 -17.43 -12.33
C GLY A 273 -0.12 -16.15 -12.35
N MET A 274 -0.94 -15.95 -11.31
CA MET A 274 -1.78 -14.76 -11.17
C MET A 274 -0.91 -13.53 -10.91
N ARG A 275 -0.99 -12.53 -11.81
CA ARG A 275 -0.20 -11.29 -11.71
C ARG A 275 -1.03 -10.11 -12.15
N SER A 276 -0.70 -8.94 -11.63
CA SER A 276 -1.32 -7.70 -12.09
C SER A 276 -0.97 -7.44 -13.55
N ALA A 277 -1.94 -6.97 -14.33
CA ALA A 277 -1.76 -6.86 -15.79
C ALA A 277 -0.73 -5.79 -16.19
N ASP A 278 -0.46 -4.81 -15.34
CA ASP A 278 0.64 -3.84 -15.49
C ASP A 278 2.03 -4.49 -15.44
N ARG A 279 2.14 -5.74 -14.96
CA ARG A 279 3.38 -6.53 -14.95
C ARG A 279 3.64 -7.28 -16.26
N TYR A 280 2.68 -7.31 -17.18
CA TYR A 280 2.85 -7.91 -18.50
C TYR A 280 3.21 -6.84 -19.55
N PRO A 281 3.97 -7.21 -20.61
CA PRO A 281 4.14 -6.34 -21.77
C PRO A 281 2.78 -5.92 -22.35
N SER A 282 2.68 -4.69 -22.85
CA SER A 282 1.44 -4.13 -23.40
C SER A 282 0.80 -5.03 -24.47
N LEU A 283 1.63 -5.61 -25.35
CA LEU A 283 1.19 -6.56 -26.38
C LEU A 283 0.49 -7.81 -25.84
N PHE A 284 0.82 -8.26 -24.61
CA PHE A 284 0.17 -9.41 -23.99
C PHE A 284 -1.17 -9.00 -23.39
N VAL A 285 -1.21 -7.83 -22.75
CA VAL A 285 -2.45 -7.27 -22.19
C VAL A 285 -3.47 -7.05 -23.29
N GLU A 286 -3.08 -6.41 -24.39
CA GLU A 286 -3.93 -6.12 -25.55
C GLU A 286 -4.48 -7.42 -26.17
N ALA A 287 -3.61 -8.39 -26.45
CA ALA A 287 -4.04 -9.65 -27.07
C ALA A 287 -4.92 -10.50 -26.16
N THR A 288 -4.73 -10.43 -24.83
CA THR A 288 -5.53 -11.20 -23.87
C THR A 288 -6.78 -10.47 -23.43
N GLN A 289 -6.92 -9.17 -23.68
CA GLN A 289 -8.05 -8.34 -23.26
C GLN A 289 -9.40 -8.88 -23.78
N SER A 290 -9.49 -9.16 -25.08
CA SER A 290 -10.68 -9.70 -25.75
C SER A 290 -10.77 -11.23 -25.75
N THR A 291 -9.74 -11.93 -25.27
CA THR A 291 -9.70 -13.39 -25.24
C THR A 291 -10.45 -13.94 -24.01
N ALA A 292 -11.40 -14.86 -24.20
CA ALA A 292 -12.14 -15.47 -23.09
C ALA A 292 -11.24 -16.29 -22.15
N VAL A 293 -11.71 -16.56 -20.92
CA VAL A 293 -11.03 -17.52 -20.02
C VAL A 293 -11.00 -18.90 -20.70
N ASN A 294 -9.86 -19.58 -20.60
CA ASN A 294 -9.44 -20.75 -21.37
C ASN A 294 -9.20 -20.53 -22.88
N GLY A 295 -9.38 -19.30 -23.37
CA GLY A 295 -9.12 -18.93 -24.76
C GLY A 295 -7.64 -18.75 -25.08
N ILE A 296 -7.33 -18.78 -26.38
CA ILE A 296 -5.97 -18.69 -26.93
C ILE A 296 -5.79 -17.38 -27.72
N ALA A 297 -4.82 -16.57 -27.30
CA ALA A 297 -4.39 -15.35 -27.96
C ALA A 297 -3.07 -15.57 -28.73
N GLY A 298 -2.94 -14.92 -29.89
CA GLY A 298 -1.73 -14.99 -30.72
C GLY A 298 -1.79 -15.98 -31.90
N PRO A 299 -0.67 -16.29 -32.55
CA PRO A 299 0.70 -15.91 -32.16
C PRO A 299 0.95 -14.39 -32.26
N ILE A 300 1.64 -13.83 -31.27
CA ILE A 300 1.98 -12.41 -31.15
C ILE A 300 3.49 -12.25 -31.34
N ARG A 301 3.93 -11.28 -32.14
CA ARG A 301 5.36 -11.02 -32.34
C ARG A 301 5.90 -10.06 -31.28
N SER A 302 7.02 -10.41 -30.69
CA SER A 302 7.81 -9.56 -29.78
C SER A 302 9.30 -9.57 -30.18
N GLY A 303 10.13 -8.83 -29.43
CA GLY A 303 11.59 -8.90 -29.56
C GLY A 303 12.20 -10.26 -29.22
N ALA A 304 11.57 -11.05 -28.34
CA ALA A 304 12.04 -12.39 -27.96
C ALA A 304 11.63 -13.50 -28.95
N GLY A 305 10.70 -13.21 -29.86
CA GLY A 305 10.11 -14.20 -30.77
C GLY A 305 8.59 -14.16 -30.80
N PHE A 306 7.96 -15.31 -31.09
CA PHE A 306 6.51 -15.46 -31.21
C PHE A 306 5.89 -16.08 -29.95
N HIS A 307 4.83 -15.46 -29.45
CA HIS A 307 4.14 -15.87 -28.23
C HIS A 307 2.74 -16.36 -28.54
N VAL A 308 2.40 -17.55 -28.05
CA VAL A 308 1.02 -18.04 -27.98
C VAL A 308 0.61 -18.04 -26.52
N LEU A 309 -0.48 -17.35 -26.18
CA LEU A 309 -0.92 -17.17 -24.79
C LEU A 309 -2.25 -17.88 -24.56
N LYS A 310 -2.36 -18.60 -23.45
CA LYS A 310 -3.64 -19.11 -22.94
C LYS A 310 -4.06 -18.32 -21.72
N VAL A 311 -5.27 -17.79 -21.74
CA VAL A 311 -5.81 -17.08 -20.57
C VAL A 311 -6.39 -18.10 -19.60
N LEU A 312 -5.76 -18.30 -18.45
CA LEU A 312 -6.22 -19.26 -17.44
C LEU A 312 -7.24 -18.66 -16.48
N ALA A 313 -7.04 -17.39 -16.11
CA ALA A 313 -7.98 -16.64 -15.29
C ALA A 313 -7.83 -15.14 -15.53
N LYS A 314 -8.93 -14.40 -15.36
CA LYS A 314 -8.95 -12.94 -15.28
C LYS A 314 -9.65 -12.57 -14.00
N SER A 315 -9.09 -11.68 -13.19
CA SER A 315 -9.77 -11.12 -12.04
C SER A 315 -9.72 -9.60 -12.06
N GLN A 316 -10.85 -9.01 -11.68
CA GLN A 316 -11.01 -7.58 -11.53
C GLN A 316 -11.58 -7.36 -10.11
N PRO A 317 -10.91 -6.56 -9.27
CA PRO A 317 -11.43 -6.17 -7.97
C PRO A 317 -12.85 -5.62 -8.14
N GLY A 318 -13.81 -6.25 -7.48
CA GLY A 318 -15.20 -5.79 -7.40
C GLY A 318 -16.16 -6.20 -8.52
N SER A 319 -15.78 -6.97 -9.54
CA SER A 319 -16.78 -7.46 -10.53
C SER A 319 -17.89 -8.32 -9.88
N ALA A 320 -19.08 -8.41 -10.48
CA ALA A 320 -20.21 -9.19 -9.95
C ALA A 320 -19.94 -10.72 -9.86
N ASP A 321 -18.85 -11.17 -10.46
CA ASP A 321 -18.26 -12.51 -10.36
C ASP A 321 -16.96 -12.52 -9.55
N ALA A 322 -16.71 -11.50 -8.71
CA ALA A 322 -15.58 -11.44 -7.81
C ALA A 322 -15.64 -12.67 -6.88
N VAL A 323 -14.84 -13.66 -7.27
CA VAL A 323 -14.48 -14.79 -6.45
C VAL A 323 -13.52 -14.24 -5.42
N VAL A 324 -14.00 -14.13 -4.19
CA VAL A 324 -13.19 -13.73 -3.06
C VAL A 324 -12.80 -15.00 -2.34
N THR A 325 -11.51 -15.16 -2.05
CA THR A 325 -11.04 -16.27 -1.22
C THR A 325 -11.53 -16.03 0.20
N GLN A 326 -12.58 -16.73 0.57
CA GLN A 326 -13.06 -16.78 1.94
C GLN A 326 -12.19 -17.74 2.75
N THR A 327 -11.90 -17.36 3.99
CA THR A 327 -11.17 -18.21 4.94
C THR A 327 -12.09 -18.58 6.09
N HIS A 328 -12.30 -19.89 6.29
CA HIS A 328 -12.95 -20.40 7.50
C HIS A 328 -11.90 -20.47 8.60
N VAL A 329 -12.12 -19.70 9.65
CA VAL A 329 -11.14 -19.53 10.73
C VAL A 329 -11.81 -19.72 12.08
N ARG A 330 -11.04 -20.24 13.03
CA ARG A 330 -11.39 -20.28 14.44
C ARG A 330 -10.26 -19.72 15.29
N HIS A 331 -10.59 -19.16 16.45
CA HIS A 331 -9.60 -18.56 17.34
C HIS A 331 -9.84 -18.82 18.83
N ILE A 332 -8.79 -18.63 19.63
CA ILE A 332 -8.88 -18.50 21.09
C ILE A 332 -8.37 -17.11 21.45
N LEU A 333 -9.24 -16.30 22.05
CA LEU A 333 -8.91 -14.94 22.49
C LEU A 333 -8.68 -14.91 23.99
N LEU A 334 -7.53 -14.39 24.41
CA LEU A 334 -7.29 -13.94 25.78
C LEU A 334 -7.20 -12.41 25.78
N ARG A 335 -8.20 -11.74 26.36
CA ARG A 335 -8.25 -10.28 26.47
C ARG A 335 -7.15 -9.78 27.39
N ASN A 336 -6.75 -8.53 27.16
CA ASN A 336 -5.89 -7.83 28.11
C ASN A 336 -6.76 -7.43 29.32
N ASP A 337 -6.42 -7.90 30.51
CA ASP A 337 -7.10 -7.53 31.75
C ASP A 337 -6.08 -7.10 32.81
N PRO A 338 -6.48 -6.31 33.83
CA PRO A 338 -5.53 -5.80 34.84
C PRO A 338 -4.82 -6.88 35.67
N LYS A 339 -5.35 -8.11 35.67
CA LYS A 339 -4.82 -9.26 36.41
C LYS A 339 -3.90 -10.13 35.54
N ARG A 340 -3.86 -9.93 34.21
CA ARG A 340 -3.05 -10.71 33.26
C ARG A 340 -2.28 -9.79 32.30
N THR A 341 -0.96 -9.90 32.32
CA THR A 341 -0.10 -9.20 31.37
C THR A 341 -0.17 -9.84 29.98
N THR A 342 0.10 -9.06 28.93
CA THR A 342 0.18 -9.58 27.55
C THR A 342 1.19 -10.72 27.43
N ALA A 343 2.32 -10.66 28.14
CA ALA A 343 3.33 -11.73 28.15
C ALA A 343 2.78 -13.05 28.72
N GLN A 344 1.95 -12.99 29.77
CA GLN A 344 1.29 -14.16 30.33
C GLN A 344 0.27 -14.77 29.36
N ALA A 345 -0.50 -13.94 28.66
CA ALA A 345 -1.44 -14.40 27.64
C ALA A 345 -0.72 -15.06 26.44
N VAL A 346 0.41 -14.50 26.00
CA VAL A 346 1.26 -15.08 24.95
C VAL A 346 1.81 -16.45 25.38
N ALA A 347 2.36 -16.55 26.59
CA ALA A 347 2.89 -17.81 27.11
C ALA A 347 1.81 -18.90 27.20
N GLN A 348 0.60 -18.53 27.67
CA GLN A 348 -0.52 -19.46 27.77
C GLN A 348 -0.98 -19.95 26.40
N LEU A 349 -1.10 -19.07 25.40
CA LEU A 349 -1.50 -19.48 24.06
C LEU A 349 -0.40 -20.27 23.33
N ALA A 350 0.87 -20.04 23.65
CA ALA A 350 1.96 -20.87 23.16
C ALA A 350 1.88 -22.31 23.71
N GLU A 351 1.53 -22.48 24.99
CA GLU A 351 1.26 -23.81 25.57
C GLU A 351 0.08 -24.49 24.87
N PHE A 352 -1.00 -23.76 24.61
CA PHE A 352 -2.15 -24.31 23.88
C PHE A 352 -1.77 -24.76 22.47
N LYS A 353 -0.97 -23.97 21.76
CA LYS A 353 -0.43 -24.34 20.45
C LYS A 353 0.32 -25.67 20.51
N GLU A 354 1.24 -25.84 21.46
CA GLU A 354 1.99 -27.09 21.61
C GLU A 354 1.07 -28.28 21.88
N ARG A 355 0.04 -28.09 22.72
CA ARG A 355 -0.95 -29.13 23.01
C ARG A 355 -1.74 -29.52 21.76
N ILE A 356 -2.16 -28.53 20.96
CA ILE A 356 -2.88 -28.77 19.70
C ILE A 356 -1.97 -29.51 18.70
N GLN A 357 -0.69 -29.14 18.61
CA GLN A 357 0.28 -29.84 17.78
C GLN A 357 0.52 -31.29 18.21
N LYS A 358 0.34 -31.59 19.51
CA LYS A 358 0.37 -32.95 20.08
C LYS A 358 -0.97 -33.68 19.98
N GLY A 359 -1.98 -33.09 19.35
CA GLY A 359 -3.29 -33.72 19.08
C GLY A 359 -4.43 -33.30 20.01
N ALA A 360 -4.27 -32.28 20.85
CA ALA A 360 -5.37 -31.76 21.65
C ALA A 360 -6.45 -31.08 20.77
N ASP A 361 -7.72 -31.16 21.20
CA ASP A 361 -8.83 -30.52 20.48
C ASP A 361 -8.81 -28.99 20.68
N PHE A 362 -8.67 -28.27 19.57
CA PHE A 362 -8.75 -26.80 19.55
C PHE A 362 -10.09 -26.31 20.08
N ALA A 363 -11.20 -26.95 19.68
CA ALA A 363 -12.54 -26.48 20.01
C ALA A 363 -12.82 -26.62 21.52
N GLY A 364 -12.35 -27.70 22.15
CA GLY A 364 -12.35 -27.85 23.60
C GLY A 364 -11.58 -26.74 24.31
N LEU A 365 -10.32 -26.50 23.90
CA LEU A 365 -9.51 -25.41 24.46
C LEU A 365 -10.17 -24.04 24.31
N ALA A 366 -10.82 -23.79 23.17
CA ALA A 366 -11.55 -22.56 22.92
C ALA A 366 -12.78 -22.41 23.83
N ARG A 367 -13.58 -23.46 24.03
CA ARG A 367 -14.74 -23.43 24.95
C ARG A 367 -14.33 -23.14 26.38
N ASP A 368 -13.22 -23.74 26.81
CA ASP A 368 -12.79 -23.67 28.20
C ASP A 368 -12.05 -22.36 28.52
N ASN A 369 -11.38 -21.74 27.53
CA ASN A 369 -10.42 -20.66 27.78
C ASN A 369 -10.63 -19.39 26.97
N SER A 370 -11.34 -19.43 25.84
CA SER A 370 -11.53 -18.24 25.00
C SER A 370 -12.48 -17.26 25.68
N GLN A 371 -12.11 -15.98 25.63
CA GLN A 371 -12.89 -14.86 26.16
C GLN A 371 -13.62 -14.10 25.04
N ASP A 372 -13.74 -14.73 23.88
CA ASP A 372 -14.56 -14.23 22.76
C ASP A 372 -15.96 -14.86 22.77
N ALA A 373 -16.92 -14.21 22.11
CA ALA A 373 -18.28 -14.73 21.99
C ALA A 373 -18.32 -16.10 21.28
N SER A 374 -17.40 -16.35 20.34
CA SER A 374 -17.26 -17.63 19.63
C SER A 374 -16.79 -18.80 20.52
N ALA A 375 -16.39 -18.55 21.77
CA ALA A 375 -15.87 -19.60 22.67
C ALA A 375 -16.80 -20.82 22.74
N LYS A 376 -18.11 -20.59 22.90
CA LYS A 376 -19.13 -21.66 23.01
C LYS A 376 -19.19 -22.56 21.76
N GLU A 377 -18.87 -21.99 20.60
CA GLU A 377 -18.84 -22.67 19.30
C GLU A 377 -17.47 -23.28 19.00
N GLY A 378 -16.58 -23.37 20.00
CA GLY A 378 -15.23 -23.88 19.81
C GLY A 378 -14.30 -22.87 19.15
N GLY A 379 -14.61 -21.57 19.29
CA GLY A 379 -13.84 -20.48 18.73
C GLY A 379 -14.14 -20.20 17.26
N ASP A 380 -15.16 -20.83 16.67
CA ASP A 380 -15.48 -20.70 15.25
C ASP A 380 -15.96 -19.29 14.90
N LEU A 381 -15.33 -18.67 13.88
CA LEU A 381 -15.71 -17.36 13.35
C LEU A 381 -16.40 -17.47 11.97
N GLY A 382 -16.59 -18.70 11.47
CA GLY A 382 -17.21 -18.96 10.19
C GLY A 382 -16.35 -18.54 8.99
N TRP A 383 -17.00 -18.46 7.83
CA TRP A 383 -16.35 -18.02 6.59
C TRP A 383 -16.20 -16.50 6.57
N SER A 384 -14.97 -16.04 6.46
CA SER A 384 -14.62 -14.61 6.48
C SER A 384 -14.08 -14.14 5.13
N HIS A 385 -14.28 -12.85 4.84
CA HIS A 385 -13.73 -12.19 3.64
C HIS A 385 -12.49 -11.36 3.99
N PRO A 386 -11.60 -11.09 3.01
CA PRO A 386 -10.52 -10.12 3.17
C PRO A 386 -11.03 -8.77 3.66
N GLY A 387 -10.35 -8.19 4.64
CA GLY A 387 -10.72 -6.92 5.28
C GLY A 387 -11.78 -7.02 6.38
N GLN A 388 -12.29 -8.23 6.70
CA GLN A 388 -13.26 -8.42 7.79
C GLN A 388 -12.60 -8.41 9.18
N PHE A 389 -11.30 -8.69 9.28
CA PHE A 389 -10.57 -8.76 10.54
C PHE A 389 -9.58 -7.61 10.71
N VAL A 390 -9.00 -7.50 11.91
CA VAL A 390 -7.93 -6.53 12.16
C VAL A 390 -6.64 -6.92 11.43
N PRO A 391 -5.81 -5.95 11.01
CA PRO A 391 -4.63 -6.24 10.19
C PRO A 391 -3.72 -7.31 10.77
N GLU A 392 -3.46 -7.28 12.08
CA GLU A 392 -2.56 -8.23 12.75
C GLU A 392 -3.11 -9.67 12.69
N PHE A 393 -4.43 -9.82 12.84
CA PHE A 393 -5.12 -11.11 12.76
C PHE A 393 -5.12 -11.62 11.32
N GLU A 394 -5.44 -10.75 10.37
CA GLU A 394 -5.55 -11.09 8.96
C GLU A 394 -4.19 -11.48 8.36
N GLU A 395 -3.12 -10.76 8.69
CA GLU A 395 -1.75 -11.10 8.28
C GLU A 395 -1.31 -12.47 8.81
N ALA A 396 -1.63 -12.79 10.07
CA ALA A 396 -1.33 -14.11 10.63
C ALA A 396 -2.14 -15.21 9.95
N MET A 397 -3.45 -15.01 9.78
CA MET A 397 -4.35 -15.94 9.09
C MET A 397 -3.92 -16.20 7.64
N ASN A 398 -3.53 -15.17 6.90
CA ASN A 398 -3.15 -15.28 5.48
C ASN A 398 -1.87 -16.09 5.26
N ARG A 399 -0.95 -16.11 6.24
CA ARG A 399 0.28 -16.90 6.22
C ARG A 399 0.09 -18.39 6.51
N LEU A 400 -1.06 -18.78 7.05
CA LEU A 400 -1.33 -20.17 7.44
C LEU A 400 -1.90 -21.00 6.30
N ALA A 401 -1.47 -22.26 6.21
CA ALA A 401 -2.15 -23.27 5.39
C ALA A 401 -3.42 -23.78 6.10
N PRO A 402 -4.43 -24.30 5.36
CA PRO A 402 -5.55 -25.01 5.95
C PRO A 402 -5.10 -26.11 6.92
N GLY A 403 -5.71 -26.15 8.10
CA GLY A 403 -5.35 -27.02 9.23
C GLY A 403 -4.31 -26.43 10.19
N GLN A 404 -3.54 -25.42 9.79
CA GLN A 404 -2.42 -24.89 10.57
C GLN A 404 -2.88 -23.89 11.65
N VAL A 405 -2.13 -23.85 12.74
CA VAL A 405 -2.31 -22.93 13.88
C VAL A 405 -1.19 -21.88 13.91
N SER A 406 -1.54 -20.61 14.14
CA SER A 406 -0.59 -19.49 14.25
C SER A 406 0.28 -19.57 15.49
N ASP A 407 1.33 -18.74 15.54
CA ASP A 407 1.87 -18.27 16.83
C ASP A 407 0.86 -17.32 17.52
N PRO A 408 0.99 -17.05 18.84
CA PRO A 408 0.14 -16.07 19.51
C PRO A 408 0.24 -14.69 18.87
N VAL A 409 -0.89 -14.13 18.46
CA VAL A 409 -1.00 -12.85 17.75
C VAL A 409 -1.53 -11.78 18.67
N VAL A 410 -0.77 -10.71 18.90
CA VAL A 410 -1.23 -9.58 19.72
C VAL A 410 -2.02 -8.61 18.86
N SER A 411 -3.18 -8.18 19.35
CA SER A 411 -4.05 -7.19 18.72
C SER A 411 -4.59 -6.19 19.74
N ARG A 412 -5.34 -5.19 19.28
CA ARG A 412 -6.11 -4.29 20.14
C ARG A 412 -7.16 -4.97 21.04
N PHE A 413 -7.58 -6.19 20.70
CA PHE A 413 -8.61 -6.94 21.45
C PHE A 413 -8.02 -7.93 22.47
N GLY A 414 -6.70 -8.11 22.48
CA GLY A 414 -6.02 -9.13 23.27
C GLY A 414 -5.08 -9.98 22.41
N VAL A 415 -4.71 -11.14 22.94
CA VAL A 415 -3.85 -12.11 22.27
C VAL A 415 -4.70 -13.25 21.71
N HIS A 416 -4.45 -13.61 20.45
CA HIS A 416 -5.21 -14.60 19.70
C HIS A 416 -4.33 -15.79 19.34
N LEU A 417 -4.89 -17.00 19.45
CA LEU A 417 -4.37 -18.17 18.76
C LEU A 417 -5.32 -18.53 17.62
N ILE A 418 -4.82 -18.54 16.38
CA ILE A 418 -5.66 -18.60 15.18
C ILE A 418 -5.45 -19.94 14.48
N GLN A 419 -6.52 -20.60 14.05
CA GLN A 419 -6.44 -21.77 13.18
C GLN A 419 -7.26 -21.55 11.91
N VAL A 420 -6.62 -21.74 10.75
CA VAL A 420 -7.33 -21.78 9.47
C VAL A 420 -7.90 -23.16 9.29
N VAL A 421 -9.23 -23.28 9.23
CA VAL A 421 -9.94 -24.55 9.02
C VAL A 421 -9.93 -24.90 7.54
N ALA A 422 -10.34 -23.96 6.69
CA ALA A 422 -10.44 -24.15 5.25
C ALA A 422 -10.35 -22.82 4.49
N ARG A 423 -10.06 -22.90 3.19
CA ARG A 423 -10.17 -21.78 2.26
C ARG A 423 -11.06 -22.19 1.10
N ARG A 424 -11.92 -21.28 0.65
CA ARG A 424 -12.75 -21.48 -0.53
C ARG A 424 -12.86 -20.20 -1.33
N ASP A 425 -13.01 -20.40 -2.61
CA ASP A 425 -13.31 -19.36 -3.57
C ASP A 425 -14.84 -19.23 -3.66
N ALA A 426 -15.37 -18.11 -3.17
CA ALA A 426 -16.82 -17.88 -3.14
C ALA A 426 -17.18 -16.59 -3.85
N LYS A 427 -18.30 -16.61 -4.59
CA LYS A 427 -18.90 -15.39 -5.11
C LYS A 427 -19.51 -14.62 -3.96
N LEU A 428 -19.22 -13.32 -3.88
CA LEU A 428 -19.91 -12.43 -2.96
C LEU A 428 -21.43 -12.50 -3.22
N SER A 429 -22.23 -12.63 -2.18
CA SER A 429 -23.67 -12.47 -2.26
C SER A 429 -24.04 -11.06 -2.74
N GLN A 430 -25.27 -10.86 -3.24
CA GLN A 430 -25.68 -9.52 -3.68
C GLN A 430 -25.59 -8.48 -2.54
N ALA A 431 -25.89 -8.86 -1.30
CA ALA A 431 -25.77 -7.97 -0.15
C ALA A 431 -24.32 -7.56 0.11
N GLU A 432 -23.39 -8.49 0.03
CA GLU A 432 -21.95 -8.23 0.21
C GLU A 432 -21.39 -7.40 -0.95
N GLN A 433 -21.81 -7.67 -2.20
CA GLN A 433 -21.45 -6.84 -3.36
C GLN A 433 -21.91 -5.39 -3.16
N ARG A 434 -23.13 -5.18 -2.65
CA ARG A 434 -23.66 -3.85 -2.38
C ARG A 434 -22.88 -3.13 -1.29
N GLU A 435 -22.52 -3.80 -0.19
CA GLU A 435 -21.76 -3.16 0.88
C GLU A 435 -20.34 -2.82 0.45
N ALA A 436 -19.68 -3.72 -0.30
CA ALA A 436 -18.38 -3.44 -0.91
C ALA A 436 -18.45 -2.26 -1.89
N ALA A 437 -19.46 -2.24 -2.77
CA ALA A 437 -19.70 -1.12 -3.68
C ALA A 437 -19.95 0.19 -2.92
N ARG A 438 -20.73 0.15 -1.83
CA ARG A 438 -20.99 1.31 -0.98
C ARG A 438 -19.71 1.82 -0.32
N ALA A 439 -18.83 0.94 0.15
CA ALA A 439 -17.55 1.33 0.73
C ALA A 439 -16.63 2.01 -0.30
N VAL A 440 -16.52 1.44 -1.51
CA VAL A 440 -15.72 2.04 -2.60
C VAL A 440 -16.30 3.38 -3.04
N LEU A 441 -17.61 3.48 -3.22
CA LEU A 441 -18.28 4.74 -3.55
C LEU A 441 -18.11 5.79 -2.46
N ARG A 442 -18.17 5.38 -1.19
CA ARG A 442 -17.93 6.28 -0.05
C ARG A 442 -16.53 6.84 -0.12
N GLU A 443 -15.51 6.00 -0.27
CA GLU A 443 -14.12 6.44 -0.36
C GLU A 443 -13.92 7.42 -1.53
N LYS A 444 -14.39 7.05 -2.72
CA LYS A 444 -14.32 7.89 -3.91
C LYS A 444 -14.99 9.26 -3.69
N LYS A 445 -16.20 9.28 -3.13
CA LYS A 445 -16.91 10.53 -2.84
C LYS A 445 -16.22 11.36 -1.76
N LEU A 446 -15.63 10.73 -0.74
CA LEU A 446 -14.89 11.43 0.30
C LEU A 446 -13.67 12.14 -0.30
N GLU A 447 -12.95 11.47 -1.19
CA GLU A 447 -11.81 12.04 -1.91
C GLU A 447 -12.24 13.24 -2.77
N GLU A 448 -13.24 13.07 -3.64
CA GLU A 448 -13.77 14.15 -4.50
C GLU A 448 -14.30 15.35 -3.69
N ALA A 449 -15.03 15.08 -2.61
CA ALA A 449 -15.55 16.12 -1.72
C ALA A 449 -14.43 16.85 -0.98
N TYR A 450 -13.40 16.13 -0.52
CA TYR A 450 -12.23 16.72 0.14
C TYR A 450 -11.44 17.60 -0.82
N GLU A 451 -11.16 17.15 -2.04
CA GLU A 451 -10.47 17.94 -3.05
C GLU A 451 -11.21 19.25 -3.36
N THR A 452 -12.53 19.16 -3.59
CA THR A 452 -13.38 20.31 -3.85
C THR A 452 -13.35 21.30 -2.70
N TRP A 453 -13.57 20.82 -1.47
CA TRP A 453 -13.57 21.64 -0.27
C TRP A 453 -12.20 22.28 0.02
N ALA A 454 -11.11 21.53 -0.16
CA ALA A 454 -9.76 22.05 0.02
C ALA A 454 -9.45 23.15 -0.99
N GLN A 455 -9.90 22.99 -2.24
CA GLN A 455 -9.77 24.02 -3.28
C GLN A 455 -10.60 25.27 -2.96
N GLU A 456 -11.84 25.11 -2.47
CA GLU A 456 -12.67 26.24 -2.04
C GLU A 456 -12.03 27.01 -0.88
N LEU A 457 -11.51 26.29 0.12
CA LEU A 457 -10.76 26.88 1.23
C LEU A 457 -9.57 27.68 0.73
N ARG A 458 -8.75 27.08 -0.14
CA ARG A 458 -7.57 27.71 -0.72
C ARG A 458 -7.91 28.96 -1.54
N THR A 459 -9.04 28.97 -2.23
CA THR A 459 -9.52 30.10 -3.05
C THR A 459 -10.06 31.24 -2.18
N ARG A 460 -10.66 30.92 -1.03
CA ARG A 460 -11.18 31.91 -0.07
C ARG A 460 -10.08 32.58 0.75
N ALA A 461 -8.97 31.87 0.99
CA ALA A 461 -7.86 32.40 1.76
C ALA A 461 -7.16 33.56 1.05
N TYR A 462 -6.90 34.65 1.78
CA TYR A 462 -6.03 35.71 1.32
C TYR A 462 -4.58 35.24 1.41
N VAL A 463 -3.84 35.30 0.30
CA VAL A 463 -2.43 34.88 0.25
C VAL A 463 -1.59 35.97 -0.39
N GLU A 464 -0.66 36.51 0.39
CA GLU A 464 0.32 37.49 -0.07
C GLU A 464 1.70 36.82 -0.15
N TYR A 465 2.21 36.62 -1.36
CA TYR A 465 3.57 36.13 -1.57
C TYR A 465 4.58 37.25 -1.35
N ARG A 466 5.71 36.91 -0.74
CA ARG A 466 6.79 37.85 -0.46
C ARG A 466 8.10 37.38 -1.08
N GLU A 467 8.81 38.30 -1.69
CA GLU A 467 10.13 38.03 -2.25
C GLU A 467 11.19 37.93 -1.16
N ALA A 468 12.27 37.21 -1.45
CA ALA A 468 13.44 37.21 -0.60
C ALA A 468 14.00 38.64 -0.48
N PRO A 469 14.43 39.08 0.72
CA PRO A 469 15.06 40.39 0.87
C PRO A 469 16.23 40.52 -0.11
N GLN A 470 16.19 41.55 -0.97
CA GLN A 470 17.32 41.90 -1.83
C GLN A 470 18.45 42.41 -0.94
N GLN A 471 19.65 41.82 -1.06
CA GLN A 471 20.83 42.23 -0.29
C GLN A 471 21.47 43.49 -0.83
#